data_AF-A0A9P7G0J9-F1
#
_entry.id   AF-A0A9P7G0J9-F1
#
_cell.length_a   1.000
_cell.length_b   1.000
_cell.length_c   1.000
_cell.angle_alpha   90.00
_cell.angle_beta   90.00
_cell.angle_gamma   90.00
#
_symmetry.space_group_name_H-M   'P 1'
#
loop_
_entity.id
_entity.type
_entity.pdbx_description
1 polymer ?
#
loop_
_entity_poly.entity_id
_entity_poly.type
_entity_poly.pdbx_seq_one_letter_code
_entity_poly.pdbx_strand_id
1 'polypeptide(L)'
;MGACHYVHDRVDESHYMLSGTIAALVPHGSRTAELRENCERLIIRLQDPYFRAMLTHLAMNDWSEVLQEDALPFRERLAIAFQFLDDKAVTSYLRRCIDRAVLDGDVDGIVVAGLASKAGLDILQVYVDRTGDIQSAAVLGSYVCPPRNPSANQPHTYLQAKGAAGVERRVQRWVEGYRDLLDGFKMFHHRVGFDIERGQVGGTGVLGDWVPRQIIIRCNYCNKSVVPERAGAAGDIGLGVLHAGRVRTDLATLL
;
A
#
# COMPACT_ATOMS: atom_id res chain seq x y z
N MET A 1 23.17 -17.59 -37.42
CA MET A 1 21.73 -17.93 -37.54
C MET A 1 21.30 -19.18 -36.74
N GLY A 2 22.08 -19.67 -35.76
CA GLY A 2 21.77 -20.95 -35.06
C GLY A 2 21.18 -20.85 -33.64
N ALA A 3 21.01 -19.65 -33.08
CA ALA A 3 20.64 -19.49 -31.66
C ALA A 3 19.12 -19.40 -31.40
N CYS A 4 18.32 -18.89 -32.36
CA CYS A 4 16.87 -18.71 -32.16
C CYS A 4 16.06 -20.01 -32.28
N HIS A 5 16.48 -20.96 -33.13
CA HIS A 5 15.76 -22.24 -33.29
C HIS A 5 15.91 -23.14 -32.05
N TYR A 6 17.07 -23.13 -31.40
CA TYR A 6 17.36 -24.01 -30.27
C TYR A 6 16.63 -23.62 -28.97
N VAL A 7 16.26 -22.34 -28.83
CA VAL A 7 15.48 -21.86 -27.68
C VAL A 7 14.00 -22.19 -27.84
N HIS A 8 13.48 -22.18 -29.08
CA HIS A 8 12.07 -22.48 -29.33
C HIS A 8 11.75 -23.97 -29.14
N ASP A 9 12.60 -24.87 -29.65
CA ASP A 9 12.44 -26.32 -29.49
C ASP A 9 12.45 -26.78 -28.02
N ARG A 10 13.29 -26.15 -27.17
CA ARG A 10 13.35 -26.51 -25.74
C ARG A 10 12.09 -26.15 -24.96
N VAL A 11 11.43 -25.05 -25.34
CA VAL A 11 10.20 -24.59 -24.69
C VAL A 11 9.05 -25.55 -25.03
N ASP A 12 8.96 -25.97 -26.30
CA ASP A 12 7.91 -26.88 -26.75
C ASP A 12 8.06 -28.30 -26.20
N GLU A 13 9.28 -28.84 -26.11
CA GLU A 13 9.51 -30.14 -25.44
C GLU A 13 9.13 -30.09 -23.96
N SER A 14 9.43 -28.98 -23.27
CA SER A 14 9.09 -28.83 -21.85
C SER A 14 7.59 -28.78 -21.62
N HIS A 15 6.83 -28.10 -22.49
CA HIS A 15 5.38 -28.05 -22.44
C HIS A 15 4.73 -29.40 -22.77
N TYR A 16 5.27 -30.15 -23.75
CA TYR A 16 4.79 -31.49 -24.09
C TYR A 16 4.99 -32.49 -22.95
N MET A 17 6.17 -32.49 -22.32
CA MET A 17 6.42 -33.36 -21.15
C MET A 17 5.56 -32.96 -19.94
N LEU A 18 5.28 -31.67 -19.77
CA LEU A 18 4.41 -31.19 -18.71
C LEU A 18 2.95 -31.60 -18.93
N SER A 19 2.46 -31.57 -20.18
CA SER A 19 1.10 -31.98 -20.54
C SER A 19 0.81 -33.44 -20.17
N GLY A 20 1.73 -34.36 -20.49
CA GLY A 20 1.60 -35.78 -20.11
C GLY A 20 1.63 -36.00 -18.59
N THR A 21 2.47 -35.25 -17.89
CA THR A 21 2.56 -35.31 -16.42
C THR A 21 1.29 -34.77 -15.75
N ILE A 22 0.77 -33.64 -16.23
CA ILE A 22 -0.49 -33.07 -15.74
C ILE A 22 -1.65 -34.03 -16.00
N ALA A 23 -1.76 -34.58 -17.22
CA ALA A 23 -2.81 -35.54 -17.56
C ALA A 23 -2.80 -36.79 -16.66
N ALA A 24 -1.62 -37.25 -16.23
CA ALA A 24 -1.46 -38.36 -15.30
C ALA A 24 -1.84 -38.03 -13.84
N LEU A 25 -1.81 -36.74 -13.45
CA LEU A 25 -2.07 -36.28 -12.08
C LEU A 25 -3.47 -35.71 -11.85
N VAL A 26 -4.20 -35.39 -12.93
CA VAL A 26 -5.63 -35.02 -12.90
C VAL A 26 -6.42 -36.12 -12.16
N PRO A 27 -7.52 -35.80 -11.45
CA PRO A 27 -8.04 -36.55 -10.29
C PRO A 27 -8.41 -38.04 -10.48
N HIS A 28 -8.30 -38.57 -11.69
CA HIS A 28 -8.57 -39.97 -12.03
C HIS A 28 -7.31 -40.83 -12.24
N GLY A 29 -6.10 -40.25 -12.13
CA GLY A 29 -4.84 -40.98 -12.23
C GLY A 29 -4.37 -41.60 -10.91
N SER A 30 -3.75 -42.79 -10.98
CA SER A 30 -3.13 -43.44 -9.82
C SER A 30 -1.85 -42.70 -9.41
N ARG A 31 -1.85 -42.08 -8.22
CA ARG A 31 -0.69 -41.36 -7.65
C ARG A 31 0.35 -42.36 -7.12
N THR A 32 1.18 -42.91 -8.00
CA THR A 32 2.27 -43.81 -7.59
C THR A 32 3.43 -43.02 -6.98
N ALA A 33 4.20 -43.65 -6.10
CA ALA A 33 5.39 -43.03 -5.51
C ALA A 33 6.42 -42.62 -6.57
N GLU A 34 6.55 -43.40 -7.64
CA GLU A 34 7.40 -43.10 -8.79
C GLU A 34 6.97 -41.84 -9.55
N LEU A 35 5.66 -41.63 -9.72
CA LEU A 35 5.13 -40.41 -10.32
C LEU A 35 5.42 -39.19 -9.45
N ARG A 36 5.33 -39.32 -8.12
CA ARG A 36 5.67 -38.24 -7.19
C ARG A 36 7.14 -37.84 -7.30
N GLU A 37 8.05 -38.80 -7.29
CA GLU A 37 9.49 -38.55 -7.44
C GLU A 37 9.81 -37.91 -8.81
N ASN A 38 9.14 -38.37 -9.87
CA ASN A 38 9.28 -37.75 -11.19
C ASN A 38 8.80 -36.28 -11.19
N CYS A 39 7.68 -35.99 -10.53
CA CYS A 39 7.17 -34.62 -10.40
C CYS A 39 8.14 -33.73 -9.63
N GLU A 40 8.70 -34.19 -8.52
CA GLU A 40 9.67 -33.44 -7.73
C GLU A 40 10.91 -33.05 -8.57
N ARG A 41 11.42 -33.98 -9.39
CA ARG A 41 12.53 -33.68 -10.32
C ARG A 41 12.14 -32.66 -11.40
N LEU A 42 10.90 -32.72 -11.90
CA LEU A 42 10.39 -31.79 -12.90
C LEU A 42 10.18 -30.39 -12.32
N ILE A 43 9.59 -30.28 -11.12
CA ILE A 43 9.35 -29.03 -10.39
C ILE A 43 10.63 -28.20 -10.29
N ILE A 44 11.75 -28.82 -9.93
CA ILE A 44 13.06 -28.15 -9.80
C ILE A 44 13.57 -27.59 -11.13
N ARG A 45 13.21 -28.22 -12.26
CA ARG A 45 13.67 -27.82 -13.60
C ARG A 45 12.75 -26.78 -14.26
N LEU A 46 11.54 -26.59 -13.75
CA LEU A 46 10.61 -25.60 -14.25
C LEU A 46 11.07 -24.20 -13.90
N GLN A 47 11.13 -23.31 -14.89
CA GLN A 47 11.48 -21.90 -14.69
C GLN A 47 10.26 -21.04 -14.38
N ASP A 48 9.13 -21.35 -15.01
CA ASP A 48 7.89 -20.63 -14.82
C ASP A 48 7.27 -20.95 -13.45
N PRO A 49 7.01 -19.92 -12.61
CA PRO A 49 6.52 -20.13 -11.25
C PRO A 49 5.07 -20.62 -11.21
N TYR A 50 4.25 -20.32 -12.22
CA TYR A 50 2.87 -20.79 -12.31
C TYR A 50 2.81 -22.28 -12.64
N PHE A 51 3.60 -22.74 -13.61
CA PHE A 51 3.72 -24.17 -13.91
C PHE A 51 4.28 -24.93 -12.71
N ARG A 52 5.29 -24.36 -12.03
CA ARG A 52 5.85 -24.95 -10.82
C ARG A 52 4.79 -25.07 -9.72
N ALA A 53 4.04 -24.01 -9.45
CA ALA A 53 2.96 -23.99 -8.47
C ALA A 53 1.84 -25.00 -8.79
N MET A 54 1.39 -25.07 -10.04
CA MET A 54 0.36 -26.03 -10.46
C MET A 54 0.86 -27.47 -10.29
N LEU A 55 2.07 -27.80 -10.75
CA LEU A 55 2.61 -29.15 -10.63
C LEU A 55 2.87 -29.53 -9.17
N THR A 56 3.35 -28.58 -8.36
CA THR A 56 3.54 -28.72 -6.91
C THR A 56 2.22 -29.09 -6.23
N HIS A 57 1.14 -28.37 -6.54
CA HIS A 57 -0.18 -28.69 -6.01
C HIS A 57 -0.69 -30.05 -6.48
N LEU A 58 -0.56 -30.37 -7.77
CA LEU A 58 -1.01 -31.64 -8.33
C LEU A 58 -0.27 -32.85 -7.73
N ALA A 59 1.03 -32.71 -7.48
CA ALA A 59 1.87 -33.77 -6.92
C ALA A 59 1.65 -33.97 -5.41
N MET A 60 1.51 -32.87 -4.65
CA MET A 60 1.47 -32.91 -3.19
C MET A 60 0.08 -32.78 -2.59
N ASN A 61 -0.89 -32.26 -3.35
CA ASN A 61 -2.25 -31.99 -2.93
C ASN A 61 -2.32 -31.08 -1.69
N ASP A 62 -1.37 -30.16 -1.57
CA ASP A 62 -1.26 -29.19 -0.48
C ASP A 62 -0.97 -27.80 -1.06
N TRP A 63 -1.76 -26.82 -0.64
CA TRP A 63 -1.58 -25.42 -1.04
C TRP A 63 -0.47 -24.73 -0.25
N SER A 64 -0.08 -25.25 0.91
CA SER A 64 0.94 -24.67 1.79
C SER A 64 2.31 -24.58 1.10
N GLU A 65 2.63 -25.54 0.24
CA GLU A 65 3.86 -25.55 -0.55
C GLU A 65 3.82 -24.54 -1.70
N VAL A 66 2.67 -24.38 -2.35
CA VAL A 66 2.47 -23.35 -3.38
C VAL A 66 2.65 -21.95 -2.81
N LEU A 67 2.18 -21.72 -1.59
CA LEU A 67 2.29 -20.42 -0.92
C LEU A 67 3.72 -20.06 -0.49
N GLN A 68 4.64 -21.03 -0.47
CA GLN A 68 6.07 -20.82 -0.21
C GLN A 68 6.86 -20.44 -1.47
N GLU A 69 6.24 -20.50 -2.65
CA GLU A 69 6.89 -20.10 -3.91
C GLU A 69 7.07 -18.58 -3.97
N ASP A 70 8.24 -18.09 -3.54
CA ASP A 70 8.54 -16.66 -3.52
C ASP A 70 8.60 -16.04 -4.93
N ALA A 71 8.80 -16.85 -5.99
CA ALA A 71 8.75 -16.35 -7.36
C ALA A 71 7.31 -16.05 -7.82
N LEU A 72 6.28 -16.53 -7.11
CA LEU A 72 4.90 -16.08 -7.34
C LEU A 72 4.66 -14.71 -6.69
N PRO A 73 4.07 -13.75 -7.44
CA PRO A 73 3.68 -12.46 -6.90
C PRO A 73 2.89 -12.57 -5.59
N PHE A 74 3.23 -11.75 -4.61
CA PHE A 74 2.63 -11.80 -3.26
C PHE A 74 1.10 -11.73 -3.30
N ARG A 75 0.54 -10.86 -4.17
CA ARG A 75 -0.91 -10.72 -4.37
C ARG A 75 -1.59 -12.01 -4.83
N GLU A 76 -0.93 -12.79 -5.67
CA GLU A 76 -1.49 -14.05 -6.17
C GLU A 76 -1.45 -15.14 -5.09
N ARG A 77 -0.36 -15.20 -4.32
CA ARG A 77 -0.30 -16.07 -3.15
C ARG A 77 -1.40 -15.74 -2.13
N LEU A 78 -1.68 -14.45 -1.89
CA LEU A 78 -2.83 -14.04 -1.09
C LEU A 78 -4.15 -14.53 -1.68
N ALA A 79 -4.36 -14.39 -3.00
CA ALA A 79 -5.58 -14.86 -3.66
C ALA A 79 -5.76 -16.38 -3.51
N ILE A 80 -4.70 -17.16 -3.71
CA ILE A 80 -4.71 -18.63 -3.50
C ILE A 80 -5.03 -18.95 -2.04
N ALA A 81 -4.39 -18.27 -1.09
CA ALA A 81 -4.64 -18.48 0.33
C ALA A 81 -6.13 -18.23 0.68
N PHE A 82 -6.70 -17.12 0.22
CA PHE A 82 -8.12 -16.81 0.48
C PHE A 82 -9.09 -17.77 -0.21
N GLN A 83 -8.72 -18.31 -1.37
CA GLN A 83 -9.59 -19.18 -2.13
C GLN A 83 -9.63 -20.62 -1.59
N PHE A 84 -8.51 -21.11 -1.05
CA PHE A 84 -8.33 -22.55 -0.82
C PHE A 84 -7.94 -22.97 0.60
N LEU A 85 -7.51 -22.04 1.46
CA LEU A 85 -7.23 -22.37 2.86
C LEU A 85 -8.46 -22.14 3.74
N ASP A 86 -8.53 -22.89 4.85
CA ASP A 86 -9.52 -22.63 5.91
C ASP A 86 -9.13 -21.38 6.74
N ASP A 87 -10.08 -20.85 7.51
CA ASP A 87 -9.89 -19.64 8.31
C ASP A 87 -8.67 -19.70 9.24
N LYS A 88 -8.38 -20.87 9.82
CA LYS A 88 -7.26 -21.06 10.75
C LYS A 88 -5.93 -21.04 10.00
N ALA A 89 -5.86 -21.69 8.85
CA ALA A 89 -4.70 -21.72 7.97
C ALA A 89 -4.44 -20.34 7.35
N VAL A 90 -5.47 -19.65 6.84
CA VAL A 90 -5.36 -18.26 6.37
C VAL A 90 -4.83 -17.36 7.47
N THR A 91 -5.44 -17.40 8.66
CA THR A 91 -4.99 -16.57 9.79
C THR A 91 -3.51 -16.80 10.13
N SER A 92 -3.08 -18.07 10.12
CA SER A 92 -1.69 -18.43 10.39
C SER A 92 -0.74 -17.98 9.27
N TYR A 93 -1.18 -18.08 8.02
CA TYR A 93 -0.43 -17.64 6.85
C TYR A 93 -0.23 -16.12 6.83
N LEU A 94 -1.30 -15.34 7.04
CA LEU A 94 -1.22 -13.89 7.08
C LEU A 94 -0.30 -13.38 8.19
N ARG A 95 -0.32 -14.01 9.38
CA ARG A 95 0.63 -13.68 10.46
C ARG A 95 2.08 -13.88 10.04
N ARG A 96 2.39 -15.03 9.42
CA ARG A 96 3.74 -15.29 8.89
C ARG A 96 4.16 -14.28 7.82
N CYS A 97 3.23 -13.87 6.94
CA CYS A 97 3.49 -12.85 5.94
C CYS A 97 3.85 -11.51 6.59
N ILE A 98 3.11 -11.10 7.63
CA ILE A 98 3.40 -9.87 8.38
C ILE A 98 4.77 -9.98 9.07
N ASP A 99 5.04 -11.09 9.77
CA ASP A 99 6.31 -11.28 10.49
C ASP A 99 7.51 -11.21 9.54
N ARG A 100 7.43 -11.87 8.38
CA ARG A 100 8.46 -11.80 7.35
C ARG A 100 8.60 -10.39 6.78
N ALA A 101 7.50 -9.73 6.44
CA ALA A 101 7.54 -8.37 5.93
C ALA A 101 8.16 -7.39 6.92
N VAL A 102 7.90 -7.54 8.22
CA VAL A 102 8.53 -6.74 9.26
C VAL A 102 10.04 -6.98 9.32
N LEU A 103 10.47 -8.24 9.21
CA LEU A 103 11.90 -8.59 9.22
C LEU A 103 12.63 -8.05 7.99
N ASP A 104 12.01 -8.17 6.81
CA ASP A 104 12.63 -7.81 5.54
C ASP A 104 12.43 -6.34 5.17
N GLY A 105 11.46 -5.65 5.76
CA GLY A 105 11.03 -4.33 5.29
C GLY A 105 10.32 -4.42 3.94
N ASP A 106 9.61 -5.52 3.67
CA ASP A 106 8.86 -5.73 2.44
C ASP A 106 7.53 -4.97 2.48
N VAL A 107 7.45 -3.90 1.68
CA VAL A 107 6.30 -2.98 1.64
C VAL A 107 5.02 -3.63 1.14
N ASP A 108 5.11 -4.75 0.40
CA ASP A 108 3.93 -5.52 -0.01
C ASP A 108 3.14 -6.03 1.21
N GLY A 109 3.84 -6.34 2.30
CA GLY A 109 3.22 -6.78 3.56
C GLY A 109 2.30 -5.73 4.21
N ILE A 110 2.39 -4.46 3.83
CA ILE A 110 1.53 -3.39 4.35
C ILE A 110 0.06 -3.65 4.00
N VAL A 111 -0.23 -4.28 2.86
CA VAL A 111 -1.60 -4.61 2.45
C VAL A 111 -2.30 -5.55 3.45
N VAL A 112 -1.53 -6.41 4.13
CA VAL A 112 -2.03 -7.35 5.14
C VAL A 112 -1.93 -6.76 6.55
N ALA A 113 -0.79 -6.14 6.88
CA ALA A 113 -0.56 -5.56 8.19
C ALA A 113 -1.46 -4.35 8.48
N GLY A 114 -1.86 -3.62 7.43
CA GLY A 114 -2.51 -2.33 7.53
C GLY A 114 -1.50 -1.21 7.84
N LEU A 115 -1.58 -0.11 7.10
CA LEU A 115 -0.64 1.01 7.20
C LEU A 115 -0.64 1.69 8.58
N ALA A 116 -1.80 1.79 9.23
CA ALA A 116 -1.94 2.41 10.55
C ALA A 116 -1.55 1.49 11.73
N SER A 117 -1.20 0.23 11.46
CA SER A 117 -0.82 -0.71 12.51
C SER A 117 0.64 -0.54 12.91
N LYS A 118 0.99 -1.01 14.13
CA LYS A 118 2.39 -1.06 14.57
C LYS A 118 3.25 -1.86 13.58
N ALA A 119 2.75 -2.99 13.08
CA ALA A 119 3.47 -3.82 12.13
C ALA A 119 3.70 -3.11 10.79
N GLY A 120 2.69 -2.42 10.25
CA GLY A 120 2.84 -1.62 9.02
C GLY A 120 3.90 -0.53 9.15
N LEU A 121 3.98 0.13 10.31
CA LEU A 121 4.99 1.15 10.59
C LEU A 121 6.37 0.57 10.89
N ASP A 122 6.45 -0.66 11.40
CA ASP A 122 7.72 -1.36 11.59
C ASP A 122 8.28 -1.83 10.23
N ILE A 123 7.41 -2.31 9.31
CA ILE A 123 7.77 -2.60 7.91
C ILE A 123 8.38 -1.35 7.25
N LEU A 124 7.69 -0.21 7.32
CA LEU A 124 8.20 1.04 6.75
C LEU A 124 9.50 1.50 7.38
N GLN A 125 9.69 1.30 8.69
CA GLN A 125 10.96 1.65 9.34
C GLN A 125 12.12 0.82 8.77
N VAL A 126 11.95 -0.51 8.68
CA VAL A 126 12.98 -1.39 8.12
C VAL A 126 13.23 -1.09 6.64
N TYR A 127 12.17 -0.80 5.87
CA TYR A 127 12.29 -0.35 4.49
C TYR A 127 13.16 0.92 4.37
N VAL A 128 12.90 1.94 5.18
CA VAL A 128 13.70 3.18 5.22
C VAL A 128 15.14 2.89 5.63
N ASP A 129 15.35 2.06 6.65
CA ASP A 129 16.70 1.74 7.14
C ASP A 129 17.54 1.01 6.07
N ARG A 130 16.89 0.23 5.19
CA ARG A 130 17.55 -0.50 4.10
C ARG A 130 17.75 0.32 2.83
N THR A 131 16.79 1.17 2.48
CA THR A 131 16.75 1.84 1.17
C THR A 131 17.11 3.32 1.22
N GLY A 132 16.95 3.95 2.39
CA GLY A 132 17.01 5.40 2.55
C GLY A 132 15.81 6.16 1.95
N ASP A 133 14.78 5.46 1.44
CA ASP A 133 13.59 6.08 0.85
C ASP A 133 12.65 6.65 1.92
N ILE A 134 13.08 7.80 2.44
CA ILE A 134 12.35 8.58 3.44
C ILE A 134 11.09 9.24 2.86
N GLN A 135 11.06 9.46 1.54
CA GLN A 135 9.93 10.06 0.84
C GLN A 135 8.69 9.16 0.94
N SER A 136 8.81 7.89 0.58
CA SER A 136 7.69 6.95 0.64
C SER A 136 7.14 6.82 2.06
N ALA A 137 8.01 6.75 3.06
CA ALA A 137 7.61 6.70 4.46
C ALA A 137 6.92 7.98 4.95
N ALA A 138 7.40 9.17 4.53
CA ALA A 138 6.80 10.45 4.87
C ALA A 138 5.41 10.63 4.22
N VAL A 139 5.27 10.25 2.95
CA VAL A 139 4.00 10.31 2.22
C VAL A 139 2.99 9.34 2.84
N LEU A 140 3.33 8.07 2.99
CA LEU A 140 2.43 7.07 3.57
C LEU A 140 2.08 7.40 5.03
N GLY A 141 3.06 7.82 5.83
CA GLY A 141 2.85 8.23 7.21
C GLY A 141 1.88 9.41 7.35
N SER A 142 1.83 10.32 6.37
CA SER A 142 0.90 11.46 6.35
C SER A 142 -0.58 11.05 6.33
N TYR A 143 -0.91 9.87 5.78
CA TYR A 143 -2.27 9.33 5.78
C TYR A 143 -2.68 8.69 7.11
N VAL A 144 -1.70 8.29 7.94
CA VAL A 144 -1.94 7.68 9.26
C VAL A 144 -1.96 8.72 10.37
N CYS A 145 -1.03 9.67 10.28
CA CYS A 145 -0.87 10.76 11.24
C CYS A 145 -0.98 12.08 10.48
N PRO A 146 -2.20 12.50 10.11
CA PRO A 146 -2.39 13.80 9.50
C PRO A 146 -1.92 14.91 10.45
N PRO A 147 -1.46 16.06 9.91
CA PRO A 147 -1.02 17.17 10.72
C PRO A 147 -2.16 17.66 11.62
N ARG A 148 -1.83 17.88 12.89
CA ARG A 148 -2.76 18.36 13.92
C ARG A 148 -3.16 19.81 13.59
N ASN A 149 -4.45 20.14 13.61
CA ASN A 149 -4.89 21.53 13.76
C ASN A 149 -4.87 21.84 15.27
N PRO A 150 -4.00 22.75 15.76
CA PRO A 150 -3.93 23.11 17.17
C PRO A 150 -5.23 23.74 17.71
N SER A 151 -6.03 24.33 16.83
CA SER A 151 -7.32 24.96 17.14
C SER A 151 -8.50 23.98 17.10
N ALA A 152 -8.34 22.83 16.45
CA ALA A 152 -9.39 21.81 16.41
C ALA A 152 -9.28 20.95 17.67
N ASN A 153 -10.26 21.09 18.56
CA ASN A 153 -10.45 20.23 19.72
C ASN A 153 -10.96 18.82 19.30
N GLN A 154 -10.46 18.29 18.18
CA GLN A 154 -10.88 17.01 17.62
C GLN A 154 -9.99 15.88 18.15
N PRO A 155 -10.60 14.83 18.74
CA PRO A 155 -9.86 13.65 19.17
C PRO A 155 -9.34 12.87 17.96
N HIS A 156 -8.12 12.37 18.09
CA HIS A 156 -7.41 11.54 17.12
C HIS A 156 -8.30 10.39 16.65
N THR A 157 -8.71 10.38 15.38
CA THR A 157 -9.72 9.42 14.88
C THR A 157 -9.15 8.02 14.66
N TYR A 158 -7.83 7.88 14.45
CA TYR A 158 -7.23 6.58 14.06
C TYR A 158 -6.27 5.92 15.07
N LEU A 159 -5.80 6.62 16.13
CA LEU A 159 -4.90 6.08 17.14
C LEU A 159 -5.37 6.53 18.54
N GLN A 160 -6.49 5.98 19.03
CA GLN A 160 -6.89 6.10 20.43
C GLN A 160 -6.18 5.08 21.35
N ALA A 161 -5.32 4.23 20.79
CA ALA A 161 -4.64 3.19 21.55
C ALA A 161 -3.43 3.72 22.34
N LYS A 162 -3.19 3.16 23.53
CA LYS A 162 -1.92 3.29 24.26
C LYS A 162 -0.75 3.00 23.30
N GLY A 163 0.12 4.00 23.06
CA GLY A 163 1.24 3.90 22.12
C GLY A 163 1.15 4.84 20.91
N ALA A 164 0.01 5.50 20.68
CA ALA A 164 -0.20 6.48 19.61
C ALA A 164 0.89 7.57 19.52
N ALA A 165 1.34 8.07 20.68
CA ALA A 165 2.38 9.09 20.74
C ALA A 165 3.74 8.62 20.19
N GLY A 166 4.04 7.31 20.24
CA GLY A 166 5.26 6.76 19.65
C GLY A 166 5.19 6.73 18.12
N VAL A 167 4.02 6.39 17.60
CA VAL A 167 3.71 6.37 16.15
C VAL A 167 3.78 7.78 15.57
N GLU A 168 3.11 8.75 16.20
CA GLU A 168 3.11 10.16 15.77
C GLU A 168 4.54 10.72 15.69
N ARG A 169 5.37 10.46 16.71
CA ARG A 169 6.78 10.87 16.70
C ARG A 169 7.59 10.22 15.59
N ARG A 170 7.37 8.94 15.29
CA ARG A 170 8.11 8.23 14.22
C ARG A 170 7.76 8.83 12.86
N VAL A 171 6.48 8.98 12.57
CA VAL A 171 6.01 9.59 11.32
C VAL A 171 6.54 11.02 11.19
N GLN A 172 6.50 11.81 12.25
CA GLN A 172 7.00 13.18 12.24
C GLN A 172 8.49 13.25 11.90
N ARG A 173 9.31 12.31 12.40
CA ARG A 173 10.73 12.22 12.02
C ARG A 173 10.94 11.93 10.55
N TRP A 174 10.13 11.06 9.95
CA TRP A 174 10.21 10.80 8.51
C TRP A 174 9.86 12.04 7.69
N VAL A 175 8.85 12.78 8.14
CA VAL A 175 8.40 14.02 7.49
C VAL A 175 9.46 15.11 7.56
N GLU A 176 10.07 15.30 8.73
CA GLU A 176 11.19 16.23 8.93
C GLU A 176 12.40 15.81 8.09
N GLY A 177 12.77 14.53 8.10
CA GLY A 177 13.86 14.01 7.29
C GLY A 177 13.64 14.21 5.78
N TYR A 178 12.42 14.03 5.29
CA TYR A 178 12.10 14.30 3.90
C TYR A 178 12.14 15.79 3.57
N ARG A 179 11.65 16.66 4.46
CA ARG A 179 11.76 18.12 4.30
C ARG A 179 13.22 18.58 4.27
N ASP A 180 14.05 18.07 5.17
CA ASP A 180 15.48 18.37 5.23
C ASP A 180 16.19 17.94 3.94
N LEU A 181 15.85 16.77 3.40
CA LEU A 181 16.36 16.30 2.10
C LEU A 181 15.97 17.24 0.96
N LEU A 182 14.69 17.63 0.88
CA LEU A 182 14.21 18.56 -0.15
C LEU A 182 14.85 19.93 -0.03
N ASP A 183 15.00 20.46 1.19
CA ASP A 183 15.67 21.74 1.45
C ASP A 183 17.15 21.67 1.07
N GLY A 184 17.84 20.57 1.42
CA GLY A 184 19.24 20.32 1.04
C GLY A 184 19.44 20.30 -0.47
N PHE A 185 18.48 19.73 -1.21
CA PHE A 185 18.48 19.73 -2.67
C PHE A 185 17.90 21.01 -3.30
N LYS A 186 17.50 22.00 -2.48
CA LYS A 186 16.87 23.25 -2.92
C LYS A 186 15.57 23.03 -3.72
N MET A 187 14.88 21.92 -3.46
CA MET A 187 13.60 21.54 -4.08
C MET A 187 12.42 22.17 -3.34
N PHE A 188 12.47 23.47 -3.11
CA PHE A 188 11.48 24.19 -2.28
C PHE A 188 10.06 24.07 -2.82
N HIS A 189 9.89 24.04 -4.14
CA HIS A 189 8.58 23.84 -4.78
C HIS A 189 7.97 22.48 -4.44
N HIS A 190 8.77 21.42 -4.45
CA HIS A 190 8.30 20.07 -4.07
C HIS A 190 7.97 19.99 -2.59
N ARG A 191 8.78 20.64 -1.74
CA ARG A 191 8.49 20.73 -0.30
C ARG A 191 7.16 21.41 -0.03
N VAL A 192 6.92 22.56 -0.66
CA VAL A 192 5.66 23.29 -0.53
C VAL A 192 4.50 22.44 -1.04
N GLY A 193 4.65 21.76 -2.17
CA GLY A 193 3.64 20.83 -2.69
C GLY A 193 3.30 19.71 -1.71
N PHE A 194 4.31 19.02 -1.19
CA PHE A 194 4.16 17.97 -0.19
C PHE A 194 3.45 18.48 1.08
N ASP A 195 3.83 19.66 1.60
CA ASP A 195 3.21 20.25 2.79
C ASP A 195 1.73 20.63 2.56
N ILE A 196 1.39 21.14 1.37
CA ILE A 196 0.01 21.43 0.98
C ILE A 196 -0.82 20.15 0.91
N GLU A 197 -0.33 19.13 0.21
CA GLU A 197 -1.03 17.84 0.06
C GLU A 197 -1.22 17.16 1.43
N ARG A 198 -0.18 17.10 2.25
CA ARG A 198 -0.24 16.58 3.62
C ARG A 198 -1.27 17.35 4.47
N GLY A 199 -1.36 18.67 4.31
CA GLY A 199 -2.36 19.49 4.99
C GLY A 199 -3.80 19.17 4.58
N GLN A 200 -4.02 18.78 3.32
CA GLN A 200 -5.35 18.42 2.80
C GLN A 200 -5.83 17.06 3.33
N VAL A 201 -4.93 16.10 3.54
CA VAL A 201 -5.25 14.76 4.07
C VAL A 201 -5.90 14.82 5.46
N GLY A 202 -5.58 15.84 6.27
CA GLY A 202 -6.10 16.02 7.62
C GLY A 202 -7.55 16.51 7.74
N GLY A 203 -8.25 16.73 6.62
CA GLY A 203 -9.69 16.98 6.64
C GLY A 203 -10.08 18.29 7.32
N THR A 204 -9.89 19.40 6.61
CA THR A 204 -11.01 20.22 6.11
C THR A 204 -10.47 20.99 4.92
N GLY A 205 -11.30 21.30 3.92
CA GLY A 205 -10.97 22.23 2.82
C GLY A 205 -10.63 23.66 3.26
N VAL A 206 -10.26 23.84 4.53
CA VAL A 206 -9.80 25.06 5.15
C VAL A 206 -8.28 24.98 5.25
N LEU A 207 -7.61 25.14 4.09
CA LEU A 207 -6.21 25.60 4.02
C LEU A 207 -5.96 26.89 4.84
N GLY A 208 -7.01 27.53 5.36
CA GLY A 208 -6.96 28.78 6.11
C GLY A 208 -6.69 28.67 7.60
N ASP A 209 -6.70 27.47 8.20
CA ASP A 209 -6.60 27.32 9.67
C ASP A 209 -5.26 26.77 10.16
N TRP A 210 -4.46 26.17 9.27
CA TRP A 210 -3.16 25.60 9.64
C TRP A 210 -2.07 26.67 9.79
N VAL A 211 -2.18 27.75 9.00
CA VAL A 211 -1.33 28.94 9.10
C VAL A 211 -2.26 30.16 9.02
N PRO A 212 -2.35 30.99 10.07
CA PRO A 212 -3.11 32.24 10.00
C PRO A 212 -2.66 33.06 8.80
N ARG A 213 -3.56 33.73 8.08
CA ARG A 213 -3.18 34.60 6.95
C ARG A 213 -2.11 35.60 7.38
N GLN A 214 -0.86 35.38 6.97
CA GLN A 214 0.27 36.16 7.46
C GLN A 214 0.40 37.52 6.75
N ILE A 215 -0.20 37.69 5.56
CA ILE A 215 -0.08 38.91 4.76
C ILE A 215 -1.45 39.30 4.18
N ILE A 216 -1.88 40.53 4.44
CA ILE A 216 -3.04 41.16 3.81
C ILE A 216 -2.52 42.32 2.95
N ILE A 217 -2.65 42.21 1.63
CA ILE A 217 -2.29 43.28 0.71
C ILE A 217 -3.53 44.15 0.47
N ARG A 218 -3.44 45.45 0.79
CA ARG A 218 -4.49 46.44 0.54
C ARG A 218 -3.99 47.54 -0.38
N CYS A 219 -4.89 48.06 -1.21
CA CYS A 219 -4.62 49.26 -1.99
C CYS A 219 -4.48 50.47 -1.06
N ASN A 220 -3.37 51.21 -1.16
CA ASN A 220 -3.12 52.39 -0.32
C ASN A 220 -4.18 53.50 -0.50
N TYR A 221 -4.79 53.61 -1.68
CA TYR A 221 -5.75 54.67 -1.98
C TYR A 221 -7.18 54.36 -1.51
N CYS A 222 -7.68 53.15 -1.77
CA CYS A 222 -9.09 52.80 -1.49
C CYS A 222 -9.26 51.74 -0.39
N ASN A 223 -8.16 51.26 0.20
CA ASN A 223 -8.10 50.28 1.28
C ASN A 223 -8.75 48.90 0.98
N LYS A 224 -9.09 48.63 -0.29
CA LYS A 224 -9.64 47.33 -0.74
C LYS A 224 -8.54 46.26 -0.79
N SER A 225 -8.93 45.01 -0.50
CA SER A 225 -8.05 43.84 -0.63
C SER A 225 -7.65 43.62 -2.09
N VAL A 226 -6.36 43.35 -2.33
CA VAL A 226 -5.83 43.01 -3.67
C VAL A 226 -5.95 41.51 -3.95
N VAL A 227 -6.20 40.69 -2.93
CA VAL A 227 -6.45 39.25 -3.11
C VAL A 227 -7.83 39.05 -3.74
N PRO A 228 -7.94 38.42 -4.92
CA PRO A 228 -9.23 38.15 -5.54
C PRO A 228 -10.06 37.24 -4.62
N GLU A 229 -11.32 37.60 -4.42
CA GLU A 229 -12.29 36.72 -3.73
C GLU A 229 -12.33 35.40 -4.50
N ARG A 230 -11.94 34.30 -3.83
CA ARG A 230 -12.25 32.97 -4.34
C ARG A 230 -13.77 32.89 -4.40
N ALA A 231 -14.33 32.84 -5.60
CA ALA A 231 -15.76 32.64 -5.81
C ALA A 231 -16.19 31.38 -5.04
N GLY A 232 -16.92 31.55 -3.94
CA GLY A 232 -17.31 30.46 -3.05
C GLY A 232 -17.49 30.78 -1.56
N ALA A 233 -17.32 32.03 -1.13
CA ALA A 233 -17.67 32.43 0.25
C ALA A 233 -18.36 33.79 0.24
N ALA A 234 -19.63 33.79 -0.18
CA ALA A 234 -20.51 34.91 0.06
C ALA A 234 -20.92 34.90 1.55
N GLY A 235 -20.43 35.90 2.29
CA GLY A 235 -21.07 36.49 3.47
C GLY A 235 -21.16 35.64 4.74
N ASP A 236 -20.50 36.08 5.82
CA ASP A 236 -21.27 36.47 7.00
C ASP A 236 -20.46 37.30 8.01
N ILE A 237 -20.90 38.54 8.18
CA ILE A 237 -20.81 39.29 9.42
C ILE A 237 -22.27 39.52 9.81
N GLY A 238 -22.79 38.78 10.79
CA GLY A 238 -24.13 39.04 11.31
C GLY A 238 -24.77 37.87 12.07
N LEU A 239 -24.90 38.04 13.39
CA LEU A 239 -25.78 37.26 14.26
C LEU A 239 -27.15 36.94 13.61
N GLY A 240 -27.56 35.67 13.62
CA GLY A 240 -28.90 35.28 13.18
C GLY A 240 -29.18 33.78 13.31
N VAL A 241 -29.95 33.42 14.33
CA VAL A 241 -30.39 32.09 14.74
C VAL A 241 -31.40 31.45 13.75
N LEU A 242 -31.35 30.11 13.57
CA LEU A 242 -32.33 29.16 12.94
C LEU A 242 -32.32 29.10 11.39
N HIS A 243 -32.42 27.97 10.67
CA HIS A 243 -33.05 26.67 10.93
C HIS A 243 -32.41 25.59 10.00
N ALA A 244 -32.55 24.32 10.39
CA ALA A 244 -32.06 23.16 9.65
C ALA A 244 -32.74 23.01 8.27
N GLY A 245 -31.94 22.89 7.22
CA GLY A 245 -32.37 22.54 5.86
C GLY A 245 -31.58 21.34 5.35
N ARG A 246 -32.17 20.14 5.46
CA ARG A 246 -31.65 18.89 4.92
C ARG A 246 -31.85 18.91 3.41
N VAL A 247 -30.78 18.88 2.62
CA VAL A 247 -30.87 18.65 1.16
C VAL A 247 -30.08 17.40 0.81
N ARG A 248 -30.83 16.36 0.42
CA ARG A 248 -30.35 15.20 -0.34
C ARG A 248 -30.15 15.65 -1.80
N THR A 249 -29.05 15.23 -2.40
CA THR A 249 -28.91 14.91 -3.83
C THR A 249 -27.71 13.97 -3.94
N ASP A 250 -27.95 12.67 -4.02
CA ASP A 250 -28.09 11.87 -5.25
C ASP A 250 -26.74 11.51 -5.88
N LEU A 251 -26.37 10.24 -5.66
CA LEU A 251 -25.43 9.49 -6.45
C LEU A 251 -25.99 9.33 -7.87
N ALA A 252 -25.31 9.89 -8.86
CA ALA A 252 -25.25 9.30 -10.20
C ALA A 252 -24.17 9.98 -11.04
N THR A 253 -23.47 9.16 -11.82
CA THR A 253 -22.66 9.50 -13.01
C THR A 253 -21.17 9.73 -12.77
N LEU A 254 -20.42 8.62 -12.73
CA LEU A 254 -19.10 8.56 -13.35
C LEU A 254 -19.03 7.31 -14.22
N LEU A 255 -18.73 7.55 -15.50
CA LEU A 255 -18.10 6.63 -16.44
C LEU A 255 -16.76 6.15 -15.88
#